data_AF-A0A9W6DUD7-F1
#
_entry.id   AF-A0A9W6DUD7-F1
#
_cell.length_a   1.000
_cell.length_b   1.000
_cell.length_c   1.000
_cell.angle_alpha   90.00
_cell.angle_beta   90.00
_cell.angle_gamma   90.00
#
_symmetry.space_group_name_H-M   'P 1'
#
loop_
_entity.id
_entity.type
_entity.pdbx_description
1 polymer ?
#
loop_
_entity_poly.entity_id
_entity_poly.type
_entity_poly.pdbx_seq_one_letter_code
_entity_poly.pdbx_strand_id
1 'polypeptide(L)'
;MTNLFILEAYYRTKSSTPTKAHLKRYQEWLSSQYERIRREDPSLVLEMGDKAGCGAGKRLSQIEELGESITHPLFRSVYMATQEVMSNLQGIMDDSIDALEVISESDAIISMYQESSRLCPAGKFLSLLSHSHPTLKVLEVGAGTGGATSAALDALFDTTKHKGPMYSSYTFTDISPGFFAKAKEHFKNFPGMIYETLDISKDPEDQGFTLGDYNLIIASNV
;
A
#
# COMPACT_ATOMS: atom_id res chain seq x y z
N MET A 1 14.39 2.30 -12.06
CA MET A 1 12.91 2.17 -12.04
C MET A 1 12.25 3.50 -11.73
N THR A 2 12.41 4.04 -10.52
CA THR A 2 11.62 5.18 -10.02
C THR A 2 11.74 6.46 -10.85
N ASN A 3 12.94 6.84 -11.33
CA ASN A 3 13.11 8.08 -12.10
C ASN A 3 12.33 8.08 -13.43
N LEU A 4 12.25 6.96 -14.15
CA LEU A 4 11.50 6.88 -15.42
C LEU A 4 10.00 7.11 -15.21
N PHE A 5 9.43 6.49 -14.18
CA PHE A 5 8.03 6.69 -13.80
C PHE A 5 7.78 8.13 -13.34
N ILE A 6 8.68 8.74 -12.54
CA ILE A 6 8.56 10.14 -12.13
C ILE A 6 8.55 11.08 -13.34
N LEU A 7 9.45 10.86 -14.31
CA LEU A 7 9.48 11.66 -15.54
C LEU A 7 8.16 11.52 -16.31
N GLU A 8 7.67 10.30 -16.47
CA GLU A 8 6.40 10.06 -17.16
C GLU A 8 5.20 10.70 -16.43
N ALA A 9 5.12 10.57 -15.10
CA ALA A 9 4.11 11.25 -14.29
C ALA A 9 4.17 12.78 -14.46
N TYR A 10 5.37 13.35 -14.42
CA TYR A 10 5.55 14.78 -14.66
C TYR A 10 5.02 15.20 -16.04
N TYR A 11 5.39 14.49 -17.11
CA TYR A 11 4.92 14.84 -18.45
C TYR A 11 3.42 14.70 -18.64
N ARG A 12 2.79 13.70 -18.00
CA ARG A 12 1.33 13.52 -18.01
C ARG A 12 0.60 14.64 -17.28
N THR A 13 1.18 15.15 -16.19
CA THR A 13 0.46 16.02 -15.24
C THR A 13 0.91 17.47 -15.22
N LYS A 14 1.99 17.85 -15.91
CA LYS A 14 2.54 19.22 -15.91
C LYS A 14 1.54 20.29 -16.36
N SER A 15 0.56 19.94 -17.19
CA SER A 15 -0.50 20.84 -17.65
C SER A 15 -1.80 20.74 -16.83
N SER A 16 -1.87 19.82 -15.87
CA SER A 16 -3.03 19.67 -15.00
C SER A 16 -3.16 20.86 -14.06
N THR A 17 -4.39 21.16 -13.64
CA THR A 17 -4.69 22.26 -12.70
C THR A 17 -5.49 21.71 -11.51
N PRO A 18 -4.85 20.90 -10.64
CA PRO A 18 -5.56 20.23 -9.54
C PRO A 18 -6.22 21.24 -8.60
N THR A 19 -7.45 20.95 -8.20
CA THR A 19 -8.22 21.81 -7.27
C THR A 19 -7.84 21.52 -5.81
N LYS A 20 -7.64 20.25 -5.46
CA LYS A 20 -7.29 19.77 -4.11
C LYS A 20 -5.86 20.16 -3.71
N ALA A 21 -5.70 20.65 -2.47
CA ALA A 21 -4.43 21.15 -1.95
C ALA A 21 -3.31 20.10 -1.89
N HIS A 22 -3.63 18.84 -1.61
CA HIS A 22 -2.64 17.76 -1.59
C HIS A 22 -2.16 17.38 -3.02
N LEU A 23 -3.04 17.46 -4.02
CA LEU A 23 -2.67 17.22 -5.42
C LEU A 23 -1.80 18.34 -5.99
N LYS A 24 -2.02 19.59 -5.60
CA LYS A 24 -1.12 20.72 -5.91
C LYS A 24 0.30 20.46 -5.37
N ARG A 25 0.40 20.06 -4.11
CA ARG A 25 1.69 19.68 -3.49
C ARG A 25 2.36 18.51 -4.20
N TYR A 26 1.59 17.52 -4.63
CA TYR A 26 2.12 16.41 -5.42
C TYR A 26 2.66 16.86 -6.79
N GLN A 27 1.96 17.77 -7.48
CA GLN A 27 2.43 18.35 -8.74
C GLN A 27 3.71 19.18 -8.58
N GLU A 28 3.78 19.98 -7.51
CA GLU A 28 4.99 20.73 -7.14
C GLU A 28 6.16 19.79 -6.84
N TRP A 29 5.89 18.70 -6.11
CA TRP A 29 6.88 17.66 -5.85
C TRP A 29 7.37 17.00 -7.15
N LEU A 30 6.48 16.62 -8.07
CA LEU A 30 6.88 16.09 -9.39
C LEU A 30 7.76 17.06 -10.17
N SER A 31 7.44 18.35 -10.14
CA SER A 31 8.25 19.40 -10.77
C SER A 31 9.64 19.50 -10.14
N SER A 32 9.73 19.40 -8.80
CA SER A 32 11.02 19.37 -8.10
C SER A 32 11.86 18.13 -8.44
N GLN A 33 11.22 16.97 -8.59
CA GLN A 33 11.91 15.73 -8.94
C GLN A 33 12.40 15.75 -10.39
N TYR A 34 11.62 16.31 -11.32
CA TYR A 34 12.06 16.54 -12.69
C TYR A 34 13.35 17.37 -12.72
N GLU A 35 13.40 18.49 -11.98
CA GLU A 35 14.59 19.34 -11.92
C GLU A 35 15.79 18.67 -11.24
N ARG A 36 15.56 17.78 -10.28
CA ARG A 36 16.61 16.95 -9.68
C ARG A 36 17.17 15.96 -10.70
N ILE A 37 16.31 15.18 -11.36
CA ILE A 37 16.70 14.18 -12.36
C ILE A 37 17.45 14.85 -13.51
N ARG A 38 16.98 16.01 -14.00
CA ARG A 38 17.65 16.78 -15.05
C ARG A 38 19.09 17.17 -14.69
N ARG A 39 19.38 17.40 -13.41
CA ARG A 39 20.71 17.76 -12.92
C ARG A 39 21.60 16.55 -12.68
N GLU A 40 21.06 15.51 -12.03
CA GLU A 40 21.82 14.33 -11.61
C GLU A 40 22.06 13.33 -12.74
N ASP A 41 21.09 13.18 -13.63
CA ASP A 41 21.18 12.29 -14.78
C ASP A 41 20.57 12.96 -16.02
N PRO A 42 21.30 13.93 -16.62
CA PRO A 42 20.85 14.62 -17.81
C PRO A 42 20.59 13.68 -18.98
N SER A 43 21.18 12.48 -19.03
CA SER A 43 20.99 11.52 -20.12
C SER A 43 19.54 11.03 -20.21
N LEU A 44 18.90 10.84 -19.05
CA LEU A 44 17.48 10.52 -18.93
C LEU A 44 16.56 11.68 -19.35
N VAL A 45 17.09 12.88 -19.59
CA VAL A 45 16.30 14.04 -20.05
C VAL A 45 16.71 14.48 -21.45
N LEU A 46 17.98 14.33 -21.84
CA LEU A 46 18.56 14.72 -23.13
C LEU A 46 18.28 13.69 -24.23
N GLU A 47 18.08 12.41 -23.92
CA GLU A 47 17.47 11.45 -24.86
C GLU A 47 16.01 11.79 -25.22
N MET A 48 15.43 12.83 -24.59
CA MET A 48 14.04 13.26 -24.72
C MET A 48 13.90 14.63 -25.40
N GLY A 49 14.81 14.98 -26.30
CA GLY A 49 14.78 16.22 -27.07
C GLY A 49 13.47 16.47 -27.82
N ASP A 50 12.70 17.44 -27.34
CA ASP A 50 11.82 18.45 -27.97
C ASP A 50 11.02 18.16 -29.27
N LYS A 51 10.89 16.91 -29.71
CA LYS A 51 9.84 16.51 -30.64
C LYS A 51 8.72 15.89 -29.84
N ALA A 52 7.63 16.64 -29.70
CA ALA A 52 6.46 16.37 -28.86
C ALA A 52 5.76 14.99 -29.03
N GLY A 53 6.27 14.10 -29.88
CA GLY A 53 5.82 12.70 -30.01
C GLY A 53 6.88 11.63 -29.80
N CYS A 54 8.18 11.90 -29.96
CA CYS A 54 9.22 10.85 -29.90
C CYS A 54 9.66 10.50 -28.47
N GLY A 55 9.64 11.47 -27.53
CA GLY A 55 10.12 11.25 -26.16
C GLY A 55 9.21 10.35 -25.31
N ALA A 56 7.89 10.43 -25.52
CA ALA A 56 6.93 9.61 -24.77
C ALA A 56 6.99 8.14 -25.18
N GLY A 57 7.04 7.84 -26.48
CA GLY A 57 7.15 6.47 -26.97
C GLY A 57 8.39 5.75 -26.43
N LYS A 58 9.55 6.42 -26.47
CA LYS A 58 10.80 5.85 -25.93
C LYS A 58 10.72 5.59 -24.42
N ARG A 59 10.13 6.50 -23.63
CA ARG A 59 9.93 6.29 -22.18
C ARG A 59 9.06 5.07 -21.90
N LEU A 60 7.95 4.95 -22.61
CA LEU A 60 7.02 3.84 -22.40
C LEU A 60 7.69 2.51 -22.76
N SER A 61 8.42 2.43 -23.86
CA SER A 61 9.21 1.24 -24.21
C SER A 61 10.27 0.89 -23.15
N GLN A 62 10.99 1.88 -22.62
CA GLN A 62 11.95 1.64 -21.53
C GLN A 62 11.29 1.16 -20.24
N ILE A 63 10.08 1.66 -19.94
CA ILE A 63 9.29 1.21 -18.79
C ILE A 63 8.84 -0.25 -19.00
N GLU A 64 8.39 -0.60 -20.21
CA GLU A 64 7.97 -1.96 -20.58
C GLU A 64 9.15 -2.94 -20.51
N GLU A 65 10.28 -2.64 -21.14
CA GLU A 65 11.52 -3.43 -21.09
C GLU A 65 11.98 -3.65 -19.64
N LEU A 66 11.91 -2.59 -18.82
CA LEU A 66 12.20 -2.71 -17.40
C LEU A 66 11.23 -3.67 -16.72
N GLY A 67 9.93 -3.58 -17.00
CA GLY A 67 8.91 -4.49 -16.49
C GLY A 67 9.18 -5.96 -16.82
N GLU A 68 9.60 -6.25 -18.05
CA GLU A 68 9.97 -7.60 -18.51
C GLU A 68 11.17 -8.17 -17.76
N SER A 69 12.12 -7.32 -17.37
CA SER A 69 13.31 -7.73 -16.62
C SER A 69 13.06 -8.05 -15.15
N ILE A 70 11.89 -7.69 -14.59
CA ILE A 70 11.59 -7.87 -13.16
C ILE A 70 11.14 -9.31 -12.88
N THR A 71 11.97 -10.02 -12.13
CA THR A 71 11.71 -11.41 -11.71
C THR A 71 11.23 -11.53 -10.26
N HIS A 72 11.65 -10.63 -9.37
CA HIS A 72 11.30 -10.70 -7.96
C HIS A 72 9.82 -10.32 -7.73
N PRO A 73 9.03 -11.14 -7.00
CA PRO A 73 7.59 -10.91 -6.79
C PRO A 73 7.26 -9.51 -6.26
N LEU A 74 7.92 -9.08 -5.18
CA LEU A 74 7.71 -7.73 -4.61
C LEU A 74 7.92 -6.62 -5.65
N PHE A 75 9.05 -6.62 -6.37
CA PHE A 75 9.31 -5.59 -7.37
C PHE A 75 8.35 -5.66 -8.55
N ARG A 76 7.81 -6.84 -8.87
CA ARG A 76 6.79 -6.99 -9.90
C ARG A 76 5.46 -6.39 -9.45
N SER A 77 5.05 -6.62 -8.20
CA SER A 77 3.87 -5.97 -7.62
C SER A 77 4.03 -4.45 -7.55
N VAL A 78 5.19 -3.94 -7.15
CA VAL A 78 5.51 -2.50 -7.17
C VAL A 78 5.37 -1.93 -8.58
N TYR A 79 5.92 -2.62 -9.58
CA TYR A 79 5.84 -2.19 -10.98
C TYR A 79 4.39 -2.15 -11.48
N MET A 80 3.61 -3.21 -11.25
CA MET A 80 2.20 -3.29 -11.64
C MET A 80 1.37 -2.20 -10.94
N ALA A 81 1.56 -2.00 -9.63
CA ALA A 81 0.90 -0.94 -8.87
C ALA A 81 1.23 0.45 -9.43
N THR A 82 2.50 0.69 -9.76
CA THR A 82 2.93 1.97 -10.35
C THR A 82 2.30 2.19 -11.73
N GLN A 83 2.20 1.15 -12.57
CA GLN A 83 1.53 1.21 -13.87
C GLN A 83 0.03 1.53 -13.74
N GLU A 84 -0.63 0.93 -12.76
CA GLU A 84 -2.06 1.13 -12.51
C GLU A 84 -2.37 2.56 -12.05
N VAL A 85 -1.61 3.08 -11.08
CA VAL A 85 -1.71 4.48 -10.66
C VAL A 85 -1.37 5.42 -11.81
N MET A 86 -0.32 5.12 -12.59
CA MET A 86 0.09 5.93 -13.74
C MET A 86 -1.01 6.02 -14.82
N SER A 87 -1.77 4.94 -15.01
CA SER A 87 -2.85 4.88 -15.99
C SER A 87 -4.07 5.71 -15.58
N ASN A 88 -4.32 5.84 -14.27
CA ASN A 88 -5.40 6.66 -13.71
C ASN A 88 -4.95 8.07 -13.30
N LEU A 89 -3.65 8.38 -13.43
CA LEU A 89 -3.04 9.57 -12.86
C LEU A 89 -3.69 10.88 -13.33
N GLN A 90 -4.07 10.97 -14.60
CA GLN A 90 -4.74 12.17 -15.11
C GLN A 90 -6.08 12.36 -14.41
N GLY A 91 -6.89 11.29 -14.35
CA GLY A 91 -8.18 11.24 -13.67
C GLY A 91 -8.12 11.63 -12.18
N ILE A 92 -7.05 11.20 -11.51
CA ILE A 92 -6.78 11.56 -10.12
C ILE A 92 -6.47 13.06 -10.01
N MET A 93 -5.65 13.60 -10.93
CA MET A 93 -5.23 15.01 -10.90
C MET A 93 -6.35 16.00 -11.22
N ASP A 94 -7.30 15.60 -12.06
CA ASP A 94 -8.48 16.40 -12.41
C ASP A 94 -9.71 16.09 -11.54
N ASP A 95 -9.54 15.28 -10.49
CA ASP A 95 -10.56 14.93 -9.49
C ASP A 95 -11.76 14.15 -10.05
N SER A 96 -11.58 13.53 -11.23
CA SER A 96 -12.58 12.68 -11.87
C SER A 96 -12.54 11.22 -11.39
N ILE A 97 -11.43 10.81 -10.77
CA ILE A 97 -11.21 9.48 -10.20
C ILE A 97 -10.72 9.64 -8.75
N ASP A 98 -11.34 8.92 -7.82
CA ASP A 98 -10.83 8.85 -6.44
C ASP A 98 -9.60 7.93 -6.38
N ALA A 99 -8.46 8.49 -5.96
CA ALA A 99 -7.22 7.73 -5.82
C ALA A 99 -7.33 6.57 -4.83
N LEU A 100 -8.14 6.71 -3.77
CA LEU A 100 -8.32 5.67 -2.77
C LEU A 100 -9.11 4.49 -3.34
N GLU A 101 -10.09 4.75 -4.20
CA GLU A 101 -10.85 3.71 -4.90
C GLU A 101 -9.90 2.87 -5.77
N VAL A 102 -9.09 3.52 -6.62
CA VAL A 102 -8.04 2.87 -7.44
C VAL A 102 -7.12 2.00 -6.58
N ILE A 103 -6.67 2.54 -5.44
CA ILE A 103 -5.74 1.83 -4.55
C ILE A 103 -6.40 0.63 -3.87
N SER A 104 -7.64 0.79 -3.40
CA SER A 104 -8.38 -0.27 -2.69
C SER A 104 -8.79 -1.43 -3.59
N GLU A 105 -9.04 -1.14 -4.87
CA GLU A 105 -9.40 -2.15 -5.86
C GLU A 105 -8.20 -2.87 -6.49
N SER A 106 -6.99 -2.33 -6.33
CA SER A 106 -5.76 -2.88 -6.92
C SER A 106 -5.22 -4.13 -6.21
N ASP A 107 -5.27 -5.27 -6.92
CA ASP A 107 -4.62 -6.51 -6.50
C ASP A 107 -3.09 -6.38 -6.47
N ALA A 108 -2.52 -5.52 -7.32
CA ALA A 108 -1.09 -5.25 -7.36
C ALA A 108 -0.61 -4.55 -6.09
N ILE A 109 -1.37 -3.56 -5.60
CA ILE A 109 -1.05 -2.86 -4.36
C ILE A 109 -1.25 -3.78 -3.15
N ILE A 110 -2.33 -4.56 -3.11
CA ILE A 110 -2.53 -5.57 -2.06
C ILE A 110 -1.35 -6.54 -2.01
N SER A 111 -0.96 -7.08 -3.17
CA SER A 111 0.18 -8.00 -3.27
C SER A 111 1.49 -7.33 -2.85
N MET A 112 1.72 -6.08 -3.23
CA MET A 112 2.91 -5.32 -2.83
C MET A 112 3.02 -5.24 -1.30
N TYR A 113 1.95 -4.88 -0.60
CA TYR A 113 1.93 -4.79 0.86
C TYR A 113 2.05 -6.17 1.54
N GLN A 114 1.46 -7.21 0.96
CA GLN A 114 1.61 -8.59 1.46
C GLN A 114 3.07 -9.07 1.35
N GLU A 115 3.68 -8.89 0.18
CA GLU A 115 5.08 -9.27 -0.03
C GLU A 115 6.03 -8.44 0.85
N SER A 116 5.78 -7.14 1.02
CA SER A 116 6.61 -6.31 1.90
C SER A 116 6.46 -6.71 3.37
N SER A 117 5.24 -7.05 3.81
CA SER A 117 4.98 -7.45 5.19
C SER A 117 5.65 -8.77 5.55
N ARG A 118 5.78 -9.70 4.58
CA ARG A 118 6.55 -10.95 4.76
C ARG A 118 8.04 -10.73 4.99
N LEU A 119 8.59 -9.59 4.58
CA LEU A 119 9.98 -9.24 4.87
C LEU A 119 10.20 -8.86 6.35
N CYS A 120 9.13 -8.53 7.08
CA CYS A 120 9.20 -8.27 8.51
C CYS A 120 9.21 -9.62 9.28
N PRO A 121 10.29 -9.96 10.03
CA PRO A 121 10.41 -11.26 10.70
C PRO A 121 9.61 -11.35 12.01
N ALA A 122 8.40 -10.78 12.06
CA ALA A 122 7.55 -10.76 13.25
C ALA A 122 6.95 -12.14 13.57
N GLY A 123 6.84 -13.05 12.59
CA GLY A 123 6.12 -14.33 12.76
C GLY A 123 6.65 -15.20 13.92
N LYS A 124 7.97 -15.27 14.11
CA LYS A 124 8.55 -16.02 15.24
C LYS A 124 8.18 -15.41 16.59
N PHE A 125 8.19 -14.08 16.68
CA PHE A 125 7.77 -13.37 17.89
C PHE A 125 6.29 -13.61 18.18
N LEU A 126 5.42 -13.45 17.18
CA LEU A 126 3.98 -13.65 17.31
C LEU A 126 3.64 -15.09 17.73
N SER A 127 4.31 -16.08 17.13
CA SER A 127 4.15 -17.49 17.52
C SER A 127 4.53 -17.71 18.99
N LEU A 128 5.70 -17.22 19.44
CA LEU A 128 6.13 -17.35 20.84
C LEU A 128 5.19 -16.62 21.82
N LEU A 129 4.74 -15.41 21.45
CA LEU A 129 3.79 -14.64 22.24
C LEU A 129 2.49 -15.40 22.43
N SER A 130 1.96 -15.99 21.34
CA SER A 130 0.72 -16.76 21.35
C SER A 130 0.81 -18.01 22.23
N HIS A 131 1.98 -18.64 22.35
CA HIS A 131 2.18 -19.74 23.29
C HIS A 131 2.17 -19.28 24.76
N SER A 132 2.66 -18.07 25.03
CA SER A 132 2.65 -17.49 26.39
C SER A 132 1.28 -16.93 26.81
N HIS A 133 0.45 -16.56 25.83
CA HIS A 133 -0.92 -16.06 26.01
C HIS A 133 -1.81 -16.61 24.89
N PRO A 134 -2.43 -17.79 25.03
CA PRO A 134 -3.21 -18.40 23.94
C PRO A 134 -4.53 -17.68 23.62
N THR A 135 -4.92 -16.69 24.43
CA THR A 135 -6.15 -15.91 24.27
C THR A 135 -5.89 -14.46 23.87
N LEU A 136 -4.82 -14.19 23.10
CA LEU A 136 -4.47 -12.83 22.66
C LEU A 136 -5.68 -12.07 22.12
N LYS A 137 -5.87 -10.86 22.62
CA LYS A 137 -6.70 -9.84 21.98
C LYS A 137 -5.78 -8.94 21.16
N VAL A 138 -5.88 -9.04 19.84
CA VAL A 138 -5.06 -8.26 18.89
C VAL A 138 -5.86 -7.06 18.40
N LEU A 139 -5.22 -5.90 18.34
CA LEU A 139 -5.69 -4.70 17.64
C LEU A 139 -4.67 -4.37 16.54
N GLU A 140 -5.11 -4.24 15.30
CA GLU A 140 -4.28 -3.75 14.21
C GLU A 140 -4.75 -2.36 13.80
N VAL A 141 -3.84 -1.38 13.86
CA VAL A 141 -4.07 0.03 13.51
C VAL A 141 -3.60 0.26 12.07
N GLY A 142 -4.49 0.81 11.23
CA GLY A 142 -4.19 1.06 9.81
C GLY A 142 -3.90 -0.23 9.05
N ALA A 143 -4.73 -1.24 9.26
CA ALA A 143 -4.58 -2.55 8.65
C ALA A 143 -4.69 -2.50 7.11
N GLY A 144 -5.37 -1.48 6.56
CA GLY A 144 -5.38 -1.15 5.14
C GLY A 144 -5.70 -2.35 4.25
N THR A 145 -4.78 -2.72 3.38
CA THR A 145 -4.94 -3.86 2.44
C THR A 145 -4.84 -5.24 3.12
N GLY A 146 -4.51 -5.31 4.41
CA GLY A 146 -4.37 -6.54 5.16
C GLY A 146 -3.02 -7.25 5.00
N GLY A 147 -1.99 -6.57 4.48
CA GLY A 147 -0.66 -7.17 4.28
C GLY A 147 -0.03 -7.69 5.58
N ALA A 148 -0.04 -6.85 6.62
CA ALA A 148 0.45 -7.23 7.95
C ALA A 148 -0.51 -8.21 8.65
N THR A 149 -1.82 -8.04 8.47
CA THR A 149 -2.84 -9.00 8.91
C THR A 149 -2.56 -10.42 8.42
N SER A 150 -2.32 -10.61 7.10
CA SER A 150 -2.01 -11.93 6.53
C SER A 150 -0.78 -12.55 7.19
N ALA A 151 0.31 -11.79 7.32
CA ALA A 151 1.54 -12.28 7.94
C ALA A 151 1.37 -12.60 9.44
N ALA A 152 0.55 -11.83 10.14
CA ALA A 152 0.23 -12.08 11.54
C ALA A 152 -0.65 -13.33 11.71
N LEU A 153 -1.68 -13.48 10.88
CA LEU A 153 -2.57 -14.64 10.92
C LEU A 153 -1.85 -15.93 10.53
N ASP A 154 -0.91 -15.91 9.57
CA ASP A 154 -0.05 -17.06 9.26
C ASP A 154 0.74 -17.56 10.48
N ALA A 155 1.10 -16.66 11.40
CA ALA A 155 1.83 -16.99 12.61
C ALA A 155 0.92 -17.35 13.80
N LEU A 156 -0.29 -16.78 13.86
CA LEU A 156 -1.22 -16.90 14.98
C LEU A 156 -2.34 -17.93 14.73
N PHE A 157 -2.46 -18.45 13.52
CA PHE A 157 -3.44 -19.46 13.12
C PHE A 157 -2.75 -20.58 12.33
N ASP A 158 -2.38 -21.65 13.02
CA ASP A 158 -1.77 -22.83 12.40
C ASP A 158 -2.68 -24.04 12.61
N THR A 159 -3.48 -24.39 11.61
CA THR A 159 -4.41 -25.55 11.65
C THR A 159 -3.69 -26.90 11.61
N THR A 160 -2.41 -26.92 11.27
CA THR A 160 -1.60 -28.15 11.17
C THR A 160 -0.98 -28.52 12.51
N LYS A 161 -0.62 -27.52 13.33
CA LYS A 161 -0.04 -27.73 14.67
C LYS A 161 -1.04 -27.52 15.79
N HIS A 162 -2.01 -26.64 15.61
CA HIS A 162 -3.02 -26.26 16.59
C HIS A 162 -4.41 -26.40 15.99
N LYS A 163 -5.37 -26.97 16.72
CA LYS A 163 -6.74 -27.20 16.19
C LYS A 163 -7.58 -25.91 16.15
N GLY A 164 -6.98 -24.74 15.96
CA GLY A 164 -7.68 -23.44 16.01
C GLY A 164 -6.76 -22.23 16.16
N PRO A 165 -7.34 -21.02 16.32
CA PRO A 165 -6.59 -19.77 16.53
C PRO A 165 -5.86 -19.77 17.87
N MET A 166 -4.69 -19.13 17.89
CA MET A 166 -3.92 -18.83 19.10
C MET A 166 -4.18 -17.39 19.58
N TYR A 167 -5.40 -16.91 19.35
CA TYR A 167 -5.92 -15.61 19.74
C TYR A 167 -7.43 -15.74 20.03
N SER A 168 -7.96 -14.87 20.87
CA SER A 168 -9.39 -14.79 21.18
C SER A 168 -10.13 -13.84 20.24
N SER A 169 -9.50 -12.72 19.86
CA SER A 169 -10.03 -11.77 18.89
C SER A 169 -8.92 -11.06 18.13
N TYR A 170 -9.19 -10.74 16.87
CA TYR A 170 -8.34 -9.93 16.02
C TYR A 170 -9.16 -8.75 15.49
N THR A 171 -8.89 -7.56 16.01
CA THR A 171 -9.61 -6.33 15.65
C THR A 171 -8.84 -5.63 14.54
N PHE A 172 -9.31 -5.81 13.32
CA PHE A 172 -8.83 -5.15 12.11
C PHE A 172 -9.40 -3.73 12.08
N THR A 173 -8.54 -2.72 12.11
CA THR A 173 -8.98 -1.33 12.06
C THR A 173 -8.26 -0.50 11.01
N ASP A 174 -8.98 0.46 10.46
CA ASP A 174 -8.46 1.47 9.55
C ASP A 174 -9.25 2.77 9.71
N ILE A 175 -8.68 3.91 9.34
CA ILE A 175 -9.41 5.19 9.32
C ILE A 175 -10.53 5.17 8.26
N SER A 176 -10.32 4.41 7.18
CA SER A 176 -11.27 4.28 6.08
C SER A 176 -11.88 2.88 6.02
N PRO A 177 -13.22 2.74 5.91
CA PRO A 177 -13.85 1.45 5.72
C PRO A 177 -13.64 0.85 4.32
N GLY A 178 -12.98 1.57 3.39
CA GLY A 178 -12.83 1.18 1.99
C GLY A 178 -12.19 -0.20 1.78
N PHE A 179 -11.37 -0.68 2.72
CA PHE A 179 -10.73 -1.98 2.62
C PHE A 179 -11.52 -3.13 3.26
N PHE A 180 -12.59 -2.85 4.02
CA PHE A 180 -13.25 -3.87 4.85
C PHE A 180 -13.98 -4.94 4.03
N ALA A 181 -14.55 -4.59 2.88
CA ALA A 181 -15.26 -5.55 2.04
C ALA A 181 -14.30 -6.66 1.56
N LYS A 182 -13.16 -6.26 0.98
CA LYS A 182 -12.12 -7.19 0.54
C LYS A 182 -11.47 -7.93 1.71
N ALA A 183 -11.17 -7.24 2.81
CA ALA A 183 -10.59 -7.87 4.00
C ALA A 183 -11.52 -8.96 4.59
N LYS A 184 -12.82 -8.69 4.71
CA LYS A 184 -13.83 -9.67 5.16
C LYS A 184 -13.88 -10.89 4.27
N GLU A 185 -13.79 -10.71 2.95
CA GLU A 185 -13.74 -11.84 2.02
C GLU A 185 -12.44 -12.63 2.14
N HIS A 186 -11.30 -11.94 2.22
CA HIS A 186 -9.98 -12.54 2.28
C HIS A 186 -9.77 -13.33 3.58
N PHE A 187 -10.23 -12.79 4.72
CA PHE A 187 -10.03 -13.38 6.04
C PHE A 187 -11.25 -14.15 6.56
N LYS A 188 -12.24 -14.47 5.72
CA LYS A 188 -13.49 -15.15 6.13
C LYS A 188 -13.30 -16.50 6.85
N ASN A 189 -12.17 -17.16 6.60
CA ASN A 189 -11.85 -18.46 7.19
C ASN A 189 -11.14 -18.35 8.55
N PHE A 190 -10.78 -17.14 8.98
CA PHE A 190 -10.13 -16.89 10.26
C PHE A 190 -11.20 -16.51 11.31
N PRO A 191 -11.41 -17.34 12.34
CA PRO A 191 -12.40 -17.07 13.38
C PRO A 191 -11.95 -15.91 14.28
N GLY A 192 -12.89 -15.15 14.83
CA GLY A 192 -12.57 -14.08 15.80
C GLY A 192 -12.11 -12.76 15.18
N MET A 193 -12.25 -12.59 13.87
CA MET A 193 -12.02 -11.31 13.19
C MET A 193 -13.14 -10.30 13.50
N ILE A 194 -12.76 -9.10 13.92
CA ILE A 194 -13.62 -7.93 14.17
C ILE A 194 -13.14 -6.80 13.25
N TYR A 195 -14.06 -6.06 12.64
CA TYR A 195 -13.73 -5.00 11.68
C TYR A 195 -14.39 -3.69 12.12
N GLU A 196 -13.58 -2.71 12.50
CA GLU A 196 -14.05 -1.43 13.04
C GLU A 196 -13.18 -0.28 12.54
N THR A 197 -13.76 0.90 12.38
CA THR A 197 -12.98 2.09 12.04
C THR A 197 -12.25 2.62 13.26
N LEU A 198 -10.97 3.00 13.10
CA LEU A 198 -10.18 3.66 14.14
C LEU A 198 -9.35 4.78 13.53
N ASP A 199 -9.59 6.01 13.98
CA ASP A 199 -8.73 7.15 13.73
C ASP A 199 -7.77 7.32 14.92
N ILE A 200 -6.55 6.82 14.75
CA ILE A 200 -5.53 6.85 15.82
C ILE A 200 -5.03 8.27 16.16
N SER A 201 -5.41 9.28 15.36
CA SER A 201 -5.13 10.69 15.69
C SER A 201 -6.06 11.25 16.77
N LYS A 202 -7.10 10.50 17.14
CA LYS A 202 -8.07 10.81 18.19
C LYS A 202 -7.99 9.79 19.31
N ASP A 203 -8.62 10.11 20.44
CA ASP A 203 -8.69 9.20 21.57
C ASP A 203 -9.43 7.90 21.19
N PRO A 204 -8.85 6.70 21.41
CA PRO A 204 -9.53 5.44 21.14
C PRO A 204 -10.75 5.18 22.05
N GLU A 205 -10.74 5.67 23.29
CA GLU A 205 -11.85 5.51 24.25
C GLU A 205 -13.11 6.21 23.73
N ASP A 206 -12.95 7.43 23.19
CA ASP A 206 -14.02 8.20 22.55
C ASP A 206 -14.60 7.51 21.29
N GLN A 207 -13.86 6.56 20.72
CA GLN A 207 -14.24 5.78 19.54
C GLN A 207 -14.82 4.40 19.88
N GLY A 208 -14.97 4.08 21.17
CA GLY A 208 -15.58 2.83 21.65
C GLY A 208 -14.58 1.72 21.97
N PHE A 209 -13.27 1.99 21.92
CA PHE A 209 -12.24 1.02 22.29
C PHE A 209 -11.99 1.03 23.79
N THR A 210 -11.96 -0.15 24.42
CA THR A 210 -11.68 -0.27 25.87
C THR A 210 -10.18 -0.20 26.13
N LEU A 211 -9.75 0.75 26.95
CA LEU A 211 -8.35 0.91 27.32
C LEU A 211 -7.83 -0.30 28.11
N GLY A 212 -6.62 -0.75 27.77
CA GLY A 212 -5.97 -1.89 28.42
C GLY A 212 -6.57 -3.27 28.08
N ASP A 213 -7.53 -3.36 27.16
CA ASP A 213 -8.18 -4.64 26.80
C ASP A 213 -7.36 -5.47 25.80
N TYR A 214 -6.51 -4.83 24.99
CA TYR A 214 -5.68 -5.51 23.99
C TYR A 214 -4.33 -5.94 24.55
N ASN A 215 -3.87 -7.14 24.17
CA ASN A 215 -2.57 -7.68 24.57
C ASN A 215 -1.47 -7.39 23.53
N LEU A 216 -1.86 -7.18 22.28
CA LEU A 216 -0.97 -6.91 21.17
C LEU A 216 -1.58 -5.82 20.29
N ILE A 217 -0.79 -4.80 19.99
CA ILE A 217 -1.11 -3.79 18.98
C ILE A 217 -0.13 -3.96 17.81
N ILE A 218 -0.66 -4.07 16.60
CA ILE A 218 0.10 -4.11 15.35
C ILE A 218 -0.13 -2.78 14.63
N ALA A 219 0.94 -2.12 14.22
CA ALA A 219 0.90 -0.88 13.44
C ALA A 219 2.01 -0.95 12.39
N SER A 220 1.65 -1.25 11.15
CA SER A 220 2.60 -1.48 10.06
C SER A 220 2.36 -0.48 8.93
N ASN A 221 3.23 0.53 8.84
CA ASN A 221 3.16 1.58 7.82
C ASN A 221 1.87 2.42 7.87
N VAL A 222 1.46 2.83 9.08
CA VAL A 222 0.32 3.70 9.39
C VAL A 222 0.76 5.04 9.97
#